data_AF-A0A7V2JRM4-F1
#
_entry.id   AF-A0A7V2JRM4-F1
#
_cell.length_a   1.000
_cell.length_b   1.000
_cell.length_c   1.000
_cell.angle_alpha   90.00
_cell.angle_beta   90.00
_cell.angle_gamma   90.00
#
_symmetry.space_group_name_H-M   'P 1'
#
loop_
_entity.id
_entity.type
_entity.pdbx_description
1 polymer ?
#
loop_
_entity_poly.entity_id
_entity_poly.type
_entity_poly.pdbx_seq_one_letter_code
_entity_poly.pdbx_strand_id
1 'polypeptide(L)'
;QLKRRYDLIPNLVKTVKGYAGHEKEVFTKVTNARSQAVSAGAVGEQAKAENMLTGTLRSLFAVAENYPDLKANQNFLMLQEELAGTESKIAFSRQFYNDSVMSYNTATQAFPGNIMASMFSFGPREYFETEDVAREPVKVDFNAGGQENKS
;
A
#
# COMPACT_ATOMS: atom_id res chain seq x y z
N GLN A 1 -6.65 9.25 0.51
CA GLN A 1 -5.22 9.64 0.51
C GLN A 1 -4.55 9.36 -0.82
N LEU A 2 -4.79 8.21 -1.45
CA LEU A 2 -4.26 7.86 -2.80
C LEU A 2 -4.48 8.96 -3.85
N LYS A 3 -5.73 9.40 -4.03
CA LYS A 3 -6.08 10.47 -4.98
C LYS A 3 -5.25 11.76 -4.77
N ARG A 4 -5.12 12.21 -3.52
CA ARG A 4 -4.29 13.39 -3.19
C ARG A 4 -2.83 13.20 -3.62
N ARG A 5 -2.25 12.02 -3.38
CA ARG A 5 -0.89 11.68 -3.83
C ARG A 5 -0.78 11.83 -5.34
N TYR A 6 -1.74 11.31 -6.09
CA TYR A 6 -1.73 11.38 -7.56
C TYR A 6 -1.87 12.79 -8.11
N ASP A 7 -2.64 13.65 -7.44
CA ASP A 7 -2.88 15.02 -7.86
C ASP A 7 -1.64 15.91 -7.65
N LEU A 8 -0.79 15.59 -6.67
CA LEU A 8 0.43 16.35 -6.37
C LEU A 8 1.63 15.97 -7.27
N ILE A 9 1.68 14.73 -7.77
CA ILE A 9 2.82 14.22 -8.55
C ILE A 9 3.13 15.05 -9.82
N PRO A 10 2.16 15.46 -10.65
CA PRO A 10 2.46 16.28 -11.82
C PRO A 10 3.16 17.59 -11.48
N ASN A 11 2.77 18.24 -10.38
CA ASN A 11 3.40 19.45 -9.90
C ASN A 11 4.82 19.18 -9.40
N LEU A 12 5.03 18.09 -8.65
CA LEU A 12 6.37 17.68 -8.23
C LEU A 12 7.28 17.44 -9.44
N VAL A 13 6.83 16.65 -10.42
CA VAL A 13 7.59 16.36 -11.64
C VAL A 13 7.92 17.63 -12.41
N LYS A 14 6.97 18.57 -12.52
CA LYS A 14 7.19 19.87 -13.18
C LYS A 14 8.27 20.68 -12.46
N THR A 15 8.21 20.74 -11.13
CA THR A 15 9.20 21.46 -10.31
C THR A 15 10.59 20.85 -10.48
N VAL A 16 10.74 19.53 -10.34
CA VAL A 16 12.04 18.87 -10.48
C VAL A 16 12.59 19.00 -11.91
N LYS A 17 11.75 18.90 -12.95
CA LYS A 17 12.15 19.11 -14.35
C LYS A 17 12.76 20.49 -14.62
N GLY A 18 12.34 21.52 -13.89
CA GLY A 18 12.90 22.87 -14.02
C GLY A 18 14.38 22.98 -13.64
N TYR A 19 14.87 22.04 -12.82
CA TYR A 19 16.26 22.04 -12.30
C TYR A 19 17.07 20.84 -12.81
N ALA A 20 16.43 19.68 -12.97
CA ALA A 20 17.06 18.40 -13.29
C ALA A 20 16.58 17.85 -14.64
N GLY A 21 16.54 18.68 -15.70
CA GLY A 21 15.95 18.32 -16.99
C GLY A 21 16.58 17.11 -17.71
N HIS A 22 17.80 16.73 -17.33
CA HIS A 22 18.50 15.57 -17.88
C HIS A 22 18.00 14.23 -17.31
N GLU A 23 17.24 14.24 -16.20
CA GLU A 23 16.75 13.06 -15.47
C GLU A 23 15.47 12.45 -16.09
N LYS A 24 15.45 12.34 -17.42
CA LYS A 24 14.28 11.92 -18.21
C LYS A 24 13.76 10.54 -17.82
N GLU A 25 14.66 9.62 -17.52
CA GLU A 25 14.30 8.25 -17.12
C GLU A 25 13.51 8.25 -15.81
N VAL A 26 13.94 9.05 -14.83
CA VAL A 26 13.29 9.17 -13.51
C VAL A 26 11.88 9.73 -13.66
N PHE A 27 11.71 10.79 -14.46
CA PHE A 27 10.40 11.37 -14.72
C PHE A 27 9.45 10.38 -15.41
N THR A 28 9.97 9.57 -16.34
CA THR A 28 9.20 8.55 -17.05
C THR A 28 8.74 7.46 -16.08
N LYS A 29 9.63 6.96 -15.22
CA LYS A 29 9.31 5.97 -14.19
C LYS A 29 8.21 6.48 -13.25
N VAL A 30 8.32 7.70 -12.74
CA VAL A 30 7.31 8.31 -11.84
C VAL A 30 5.97 8.49 -12.54
N THR A 31 5.97 8.95 -13.79
CA THR A 31 4.74 9.16 -14.56
C THR A 31 4.03 7.83 -14.85
N ASN A 32 4.79 6.80 -15.23
CA ASN A 32 4.26 5.46 -15.50
C ASN A 32 3.72 4.82 -14.21
N ALA A 33 4.47 4.88 -13.11
CA ALA A 33 4.04 4.35 -11.83
C ALA A 33 2.76 5.04 -11.33
N ARG A 34 2.64 6.37 -11.51
CA ARG A 34 1.41 7.10 -11.24
C ARG A 34 0.25 6.59 -12.10
N SER A 35 0.47 6.43 -13.40
CA SER A 35 -0.58 5.95 -14.31
C SER A 35 -1.08 4.57 -13.89
N GLN A 36 -0.16 3.65 -13.56
CA GLN A 36 -0.49 2.31 -13.09
C GLN A 36 -1.26 2.34 -11.77
N ALA A 37 -0.84 3.18 -10.82
CA ALA A 37 -1.52 3.34 -9.53
C ALA A 37 -2.93 3.94 -9.66
N VAL A 38 -3.17 4.78 -10.66
CA VAL A 38 -4.49 5.35 -10.97
C VAL A 38 -5.40 4.32 -11.64
N SER A 39 -4.85 3.44 -12.48
CA SER A 39 -5.63 2.46 -13.24
C SER A 39 -5.86 1.13 -12.53
N ALA A 40 -5.17 0.87 -11.42
CA ALA A 40 -5.29 -0.39 -10.69
C ALA A 40 -6.71 -0.57 -10.14
N GLY A 41 -7.28 -1.77 -10.31
CA GLY A 41 -8.66 -2.07 -9.92
C GLY A 41 -8.76 -2.92 -8.67
N ALA A 42 -8.15 -4.11 -8.72
CA ALA A 42 -8.19 -5.05 -7.59
C ALA A 42 -7.31 -4.56 -6.42
N VAL A 43 -7.62 -4.99 -5.20
CA VAL A 43 -6.89 -4.57 -3.99
C VAL A 43 -5.41 -4.98 -4.06
N GLY A 44 -5.12 -6.23 -4.45
CA GLY A 44 -3.75 -6.69 -4.65
C GLY A 44 -2.99 -5.92 -5.75
N GLU A 45 -3.65 -5.61 -6.87
CA GLU A 45 -3.06 -4.80 -7.94
C GLU A 45 -2.78 -3.36 -7.48
N GLN A 46 -3.72 -2.78 -6.75
CA GLN A 46 -3.58 -1.46 -6.16
C GLN A 46 -2.39 -1.43 -5.21
N ALA A 47 -2.24 -2.44 -4.34
CA ALA A 47 -1.10 -2.54 -3.42
C ALA A 47 0.25 -2.60 -4.14
N LYS A 48 0.35 -3.42 -5.21
CA LYS A 48 1.55 -3.53 -6.05
C LYS A 48 1.89 -2.19 -6.74
N ALA A 49 0.92 -1.59 -7.41
CA ALA A 49 1.12 -0.32 -8.11
C ALA A 49 1.49 0.83 -7.15
N GLU A 50 0.89 0.81 -5.97
CA GLU A 50 1.14 1.79 -4.93
C GLU A 50 2.55 1.70 -4.34
N ASN A 51 3.06 0.48 -4.13
CA ASN A 51 4.44 0.23 -3.69
C ASN A 51 5.47 0.66 -4.75
N MET A 52 5.20 0.35 -6.02
CA MET A 52 6.02 0.81 -7.14
C MET A 52 6.09 2.35 -7.15
N LEU A 53 4.95 3.02 -7.02
CA LEU A 53 4.90 4.48 -6.98
C LEU A 53 5.69 5.05 -5.79
N THR A 54 5.55 4.49 -4.59
CA THR A 54 6.38 4.88 -3.43
C THR A 54 7.88 4.75 -3.74
N GLY A 55 8.29 3.65 -4.38
CA GLY A 55 9.68 3.43 -4.80
C GLY A 55 10.17 4.51 -5.77
N THR A 56 9.40 4.81 -6.81
CA THR A 56 9.79 5.84 -7.79
C THR A 56 9.87 7.25 -7.20
N LEU A 57 9.00 7.58 -6.23
CA LEU A 57 9.07 8.85 -5.52
C LEU A 57 10.32 8.96 -4.66
N ARG A 58 10.75 7.88 -4.00
CA ARG A 58 12.03 7.85 -3.28
C ARG A 58 13.21 8.10 -4.23
N SER A 59 13.22 7.45 -5.39
CA SER A 59 14.25 7.70 -6.41
C SER A 59 14.26 9.15 -6.89
N LEU A 60 13.09 9.75 -7.10
CA LEU A 60 12.98 11.17 -7.50
C LEU A 60 13.51 12.12 -6.41
N PHE A 61 13.23 11.83 -5.14
CA PHE A 61 13.77 12.63 -4.04
C PHE A 61 15.29 12.47 -3.89
N ALA A 62 15.82 11.26 -4.07
CA ALA A 62 17.27 11.04 -4.07
C ALA A 62 17.98 11.81 -5.20
N VAL A 63 17.37 11.86 -6.39
CA VAL A 63 17.88 12.68 -7.50
C VAL A 63 17.93 14.16 -7.11
N ALA A 64 16.90 14.67 -6.44
CA ALA A 64 16.85 16.06 -6.01
C ALA A 64 17.96 16.44 -5.01
N GLU A 65 18.55 15.47 -4.29
CA GLU A 65 19.69 15.73 -3.39
C GLU A 65 20.94 16.20 -4.13
N ASN A 66 21.09 15.85 -5.41
CA ASN A 66 22.20 16.28 -6.26
C ASN A 66 22.05 17.71 -6.81
N TYR A 67 20.92 18.37 -6.55
CA TYR A 67 20.60 19.70 -7.08
C TYR A 67 20.34 20.69 -5.93
N PRO A 68 21.36 21.42 -5.44
CA PRO A 68 21.24 22.31 -4.28
C PRO A 68 20.12 23.36 -4.41
N ASP A 69 19.97 23.97 -5.60
CA ASP A 69 18.95 24.99 -5.84
C ASP A 69 17.51 24.40 -5.78
N LEU A 70 17.34 23.15 -6.22
CA LEU A 70 16.07 22.44 -6.10
C LEU A 70 15.79 22.06 -4.64
N LYS A 71 16.82 21.60 -3.92
CA LYS A 71 16.71 21.25 -2.49
C LYS A 71 16.33 22.46 -1.64
N ALA A 72 16.77 23.66 -2.02
CA ALA A 72 16.39 24.92 -1.38
C ALA A 72 15.06 25.51 -1.92
N ASN A 73 14.46 24.91 -2.95
CA ASN A 73 13.23 25.43 -3.55
C ASN A 73 12.04 25.20 -2.62
N GLN A 74 11.38 26.28 -2.19
CA GLN A 74 10.28 26.19 -1.22
C GLN A 74 9.06 25.41 -1.75
N ASN A 75 8.74 25.53 -3.04
CA ASN A 75 7.63 24.75 -3.62
C ASN A 75 7.95 23.25 -3.65
N PHE A 76 9.21 22.88 -3.91
CA PHE A 76 9.65 21.49 -3.86
C PHE A 76 9.55 20.93 -2.42
N LEU A 77 10.06 21.67 -1.43
CA LEU A 77 10.00 21.26 -0.02
C LEU A 77 8.55 21.06 0.46
N MET A 78 7.64 21.98 0.12
CA MET A 78 6.21 21.84 0.45
C MET A 78 5.60 20.58 -0.19
N LEU A 79 5.87 20.34 -1.48
CA LEU A 79 5.35 19.15 -2.17
C LEU A 79 5.93 17.86 -1.59
N GLN A 80 7.21 17.86 -1.24
CA GLN A 80 7.87 16.73 -0.58
C GLN A 80 7.22 16.43 0.78
N GLU A 81 6.98 17.45 1.60
CA GLU A 81 6.32 17.32 2.90
C GLU A 81 4.89 16.80 2.76
N GLU A 82 4.10 17.37 1.84
CA GLU A 82 2.73 16.92 1.59
C GLU A 82 2.66 15.46 1.13
N LEU A 83 3.58 15.05 0.25
CA LEU A 83 3.66 13.67 -0.24
C LEU A 83 4.12 12.72 0.86
N ALA A 84 5.11 13.09 1.67
CA ALA A 84 5.56 12.30 2.81
C ALA A 84 4.44 12.14 3.85
N GLY A 85 3.72 13.22 4.18
CA GLY A 85 2.57 13.17 5.08
C GLY A 85 1.42 12.34 4.52
N THR A 86 1.20 12.38 3.20
CA THR A 86 0.22 11.51 2.53
C THR A 86 0.65 10.04 2.60
N GLU A 87 1.93 9.74 2.40
CA GLU A 87 2.49 8.39 2.51
C GLU A 87 2.33 7.81 3.91
N SER A 88 2.61 8.59 4.96
CA SER A 88 2.40 8.16 6.35
C SER A 88 0.93 7.80 6.62
N LYS A 89 -0.01 8.59 6.10
CA LYS A 89 -1.45 8.29 6.23
C LYS A 89 -1.86 7.06 5.42
N ILE A 90 -1.25 6.84 4.25
CA ILE A 90 -1.46 5.65 3.43
C ILE A 90 -0.96 4.42 4.20
N ALA A 91 0.27 4.45 4.73
CA ALA A 91 0.83 3.35 5.51
C ALA A 91 -0.05 2.98 6.70
N PHE A 92 -0.52 3.98 7.47
CA PHE A 92 -1.47 3.74 8.55
C PHE A 92 -2.79 3.12 8.06
N SER A 93 -3.34 3.64 6.95
CA SER A 93 -4.58 3.12 6.38
C SER A 93 -4.44 1.67 5.89
N ARG A 94 -3.27 1.30 5.35
CA ARG A 94 -2.96 -0.07 4.91
C ARG A 94 -2.91 -1.01 6.11
N GLN A 95 -2.19 -0.62 7.16
CA GLN A 95 -2.14 -1.41 8.39
C GLN A 95 -3.55 -1.62 8.97
N PHE A 96 -4.32 -0.54 9.12
CA PHE A 96 -5.69 -0.61 9.63
C PHE A 96 -6.60 -1.51 8.78
N TYR A 97 -6.48 -1.42 7.45
CA TYR A 97 -7.21 -2.30 6.54
C TYR A 97 -6.80 -3.76 6.72
N ASN A 98 -5.50 -4.04 6.79
CA ASN A 98 -4.98 -5.40 6.96
C ASN A 98 -5.41 -6.00 8.30
N ASP A 99 -5.35 -5.23 9.39
CA ASP A 99 -5.83 -5.65 10.71
C ASP A 99 -7.33 -5.98 10.68
N SER A 100 -8.12 -5.16 9.98
CA SER A 100 -9.55 -5.38 9.80
C SER A 100 -9.85 -6.64 8.98
N VAL A 101 -9.11 -6.84 7.87
CA VAL A 101 -9.19 -8.04 7.03
C VAL A 101 -8.77 -9.29 7.79
N MET A 102 -7.72 -9.20 8.61
CA MET A 102 -7.27 -10.30 9.46
C MET A 102 -8.35 -10.70 10.46
N SER A 103 -8.93 -9.72 11.16
CA SER A 103 -10.02 -9.95 12.12
C SER A 103 -11.24 -10.58 11.43
N TYR A 104 -11.63 -10.03 10.28
CA TYR A 104 -12.72 -10.56 9.47
C TYR A 104 -12.46 -12.01 9.02
N ASN A 105 -11.32 -12.27 8.38
CA ASN A 105 -10.96 -13.59 7.87
C ASN A 105 -10.91 -14.60 9.03
N THR A 106 -10.31 -14.23 10.16
CA THR A 106 -10.26 -15.08 11.38
C THR A 106 -11.66 -15.40 11.88
N ALA A 107 -12.53 -14.39 12.01
CA ALA A 107 -13.91 -14.58 12.48
C ALA A 107 -14.73 -15.49 11.55
N THR A 108 -14.53 -15.37 10.22
CA THR A 108 -15.21 -16.25 9.24
C THR A 108 -14.66 -17.68 9.20
N GLN A 109 -13.50 -17.93 9.79
CA GLN A 109 -12.86 -19.26 9.83
C GLN A 109 -13.05 -19.98 11.17
N ALA A 110 -13.29 -19.24 12.26
CA ALA A 110 -13.51 -19.79 13.59
C ALA A 110 -14.98 -20.13 13.88
N PHE A 111 -15.23 -21.09 14.78
CA PHE A 111 -16.58 -21.39 15.29
C PHE A 111 -17.07 -20.27 16.23
N PRO A 112 -18.34 -19.82 16.15
CA PRO A 112 -19.40 -20.26 15.24
C PRO A 112 -19.45 -19.50 13.90
N GLY A 113 -18.53 -18.57 13.65
CA GLY A 113 -18.53 -17.69 12.48
C GLY A 113 -18.41 -18.39 11.13
N ASN A 114 -17.71 -19.53 11.03
CA ASN A 114 -17.64 -20.35 9.81
C ASN A 114 -18.98 -20.91 9.33
N ILE A 115 -19.90 -21.22 10.25
CA ILE A 115 -21.27 -21.67 9.92
C ILE A 115 -22.06 -20.50 9.34
N MET A 116 -21.99 -19.33 9.97
CA MET A 116 -22.65 -18.13 9.45
C MET A 116 -22.04 -17.69 8.12
N ALA A 117 -20.73 -17.75 7.97
CA ALA A 117 -20.03 -17.39 6.74
C ALA A 117 -20.46 -18.28 5.56
N SER A 118 -20.58 -19.60 5.77
CA SER A 118 -21.08 -20.51 4.73
C SER A 118 -22.56 -20.26 4.41
N MET A 119 -23.42 -20.05 5.42
CA MET A 119 -24.85 -19.77 5.23
C MET A 119 -25.11 -18.48 4.44
N PHE A 120 -24.32 -17.43 4.66
CA PHE A 120 -24.48 -16.12 4.02
C PHE A 120 -23.47 -15.87 2.88
N SER A 121 -22.71 -16.89 2.46
CA SER A 121 -21.70 -16.79 1.38
C SER A 121 -20.64 -15.70 1.60
N PHE A 122 -20.20 -15.52 2.84
CA PHE A 122 -19.08 -14.63 3.17
C PHE A 122 -17.75 -15.31 2.83
N GLY A 123 -17.07 -14.80 1.80
CA GLY A 123 -15.75 -15.26 1.37
C GLY A 123 -14.60 -14.45 1.97
N PRO A 124 -13.37 -14.97 1.89
CA PRO A 124 -12.18 -14.27 2.38
C PRO A 124 -11.97 -12.93 1.67
N ARG A 125 -11.39 -11.97 2.39
CA ARG A 125 -10.99 -10.67 1.85
C ARG A 125 -9.48 -10.65 1.63
N GLU A 126 -9.06 -10.01 0.55
CA GLU A 126 -7.65 -9.79 0.24
C GLU A 126 -7.03 -8.75 1.18
N TYR A 127 -5.77 -8.94 1.54
CA TYR A 127 -4.98 -7.93 2.24
C TYR A 127 -4.48 -6.86 1.26
N PHE A 128 -4.22 -5.66 1.76
CA PHE A 128 -3.52 -4.60 1.05
C PHE A 128 -2.01 -4.80 1.23
N GLU A 129 -1.48 -5.90 0.71
CA GLU A 129 -0.06 -6.27 0.78
C GLU A 129 0.40 -6.89 -0.54
N THR A 130 1.71 -6.88 -0.76
CA THR A 130 2.33 -7.71 -1.79
C THR A 130 2.47 -9.13 -1.27
N GLU A 131 2.38 -10.11 -2.17
CA GLU A 131 2.38 -11.56 -1.89
C GLU A 131 3.51 -12.01 -0.93
N ASP A 132 4.64 -11.30 -0.88
CA ASP A 132 5.79 -11.60 -0.01
C ASP A 132 5.52 -11.53 1.50
N VAL A 133 4.42 -10.91 1.96
CA VAL A 133 4.13 -10.73 3.39
C VAL A 133 2.87 -11.45 3.84
N ALA A 134 2.23 -12.22 2.95
CA ALA A 134 1.03 -13.00 3.29
C ALA A 134 1.33 -13.99 4.42
N ARG A 135 1.08 -13.57 5.66
CA ARG A 135 1.01 -14.46 6.81
C ARG A 135 -0.18 -15.36 6.55
N GLU A 136 0.10 -16.62 6.16
CA GLU A 136 -0.95 -17.62 6.05
C GLU A 136 -1.79 -17.59 7.33
N PRO A 137 -3.13 -17.66 7.21
CA PRO A 137 -3.99 -17.68 8.39
C PRO A 137 -3.56 -18.85 9.27
N VAL A 138 -3.25 -18.55 10.53
CA VAL A 138 -2.88 -19.56 11.52
C VAL A 138 -4.04 -20.55 11.62
N LYS A 139 -3.86 -21.75 11.06
CA LYS A 139 -4.83 -22.83 11.20
C LYS A 139 -4.81 -23.29 12.65
N VAL A 140 -5.82 -22.89 13.41
CA VAL A 140 -6.03 -23.41 14.77
C VAL A 140 -6.87 -24.68 14.65
N ASP A 141 -6.21 -25.83 14.72
CA ASP A 141 -6.88 -27.13 14.86
C ASP A 141 -7.32 -27.34 16.31
N PHE A 142 -8.63 -27.29 16.56
CA PHE A 142 -9.22 -27.61 17.86
C PHE A 142 -9.46 -29.12 18.06
N ASN A 143 -8.73 -29.99 17.36
CA ASN A 143 -8.78 -31.45 17.56
C ASN A 143 -7.90 -31.92 18.72
N ALA A 144 -7.91 -31.19 19.83
CA ALA A 144 -7.48 -31.69 21.15
C ALA A 144 -8.72 -31.95 22.00
N GLY A 145 -9.65 -32.74 21.46
CA GLY A 145 -10.86 -33.20 22.15
C GLY A 145 -10.68 -34.60 22.69
N GLY A 146 -10.66 -34.71 24.02
CA GLY A 146 -11.34 -35.79 24.77
C GLY A 146 -10.80 -37.21 24.62
N GLN A 147 -9.99 -37.63 25.58
CA GLN A 147 -10.05 -39.00 26.08
C GLN A 147 -10.60 -38.99 27.50
N GLU A 148 -11.93 -39.01 27.59
CA GLU A 148 -12.64 -39.59 28.73
C GLU A 148 -13.05 -41.02 28.35
N ASN A 149 -12.69 -41.97 29.22
CA ASN A 149 -13.44 -43.14 29.68
C ASN A 149 -12.84 -44.55 29.52
N LYS A 150 -12.79 -45.20 30.69
CA LYS A 150 -13.04 -46.61 31.03
C LYS A 150 -11.97 -47.65 30.67
N SER A 151 -11.28 -48.14 31.70
CA SER A 151 -11.62 -49.40 32.39
C SER A 151 -10.93 -49.51 33.75
#